data_AF-A0A177FND1-F1
#
_entry.id   AF-A0A177FND1-F1
#
_cell.length_a   1.000
_cell.length_b   1.000
_cell.length_c   1.000
_cell.angle_alpha   90.00
_cell.angle_beta   90.00
_cell.angle_gamma   90.00
#
_symmetry.space_group_name_H-M   'P 1'
#
loop_
_entity.id
_entity.type
_entity.pdbx_description
1 polymer ?
#
loop_
_entity_poly.entity_id
_entity_poly.type
_entity_poly.pdbx_seq_one_letter_code
_entity_poly.pdbx_strand_id
1 'polypeptide(L)'
;MAKNIWKACALAIALVQATVGANIVTSPPAILPRATGTIPKGSACSAASSASSAFASANPDREKVYIPAELAYECLKSVPNYQEPAIRLLNSLRTYLEFQSSKEYLLNPPSGYLFPAVDLDGALNSIQKKVEAGLYQSEYDMQAEIVALLTSARDGHLAFHIDLFYSFTFLRTAGDGLATISSDGVEEPQVYLMGKCSVPR
;
A
#
# COMPACT_ATOMS: atom_id res chain seq x y z
N MET A 1 -22.06 49.38 -71.80
CA MET A 1 -22.05 48.23 -72.72
C MET A 1 -22.20 46.96 -71.90
N ALA A 2 -23.25 46.20 -72.19
CA ALA A 2 -23.62 44.97 -71.51
C ALA A 2 -22.61 43.85 -71.75
N LYS A 3 -22.52 42.92 -70.80
CA LYS A 3 -22.36 41.48 -71.06
C LYS A 3 -22.81 40.69 -69.83
N ASN A 4 -24.01 40.12 -69.97
CA ASN A 4 -24.50 38.97 -69.20
C ASN A 4 -23.58 37.76 -69.47
N ILE A 5 -23.60 36.74 -68.59
CA ILE A 5 -24.03 35.35 -68.88
C ILE A 5 -23.52 34.35 -67.80
N TRP A 6 -24.51 33.57 -67.30
CA TRP A 6 -24.54 32.19 -66.74
C TRP A 6 -23.76 31.67 -65.51
N LYS A 7 -24.59 31.30 -64.51
CA LYS A 7 -24.74 29.98 -63.82
C LYS A 7 -23.52 29.07 -63.62
N ALA A 8 -23.30 28.71 -62.34
CA ALA A 8 -23.20 27.32 -61.90
C ALA A 8 -23.57 27.21 -60.41
N CYS A 9 -24.63 26.47 -60.09
CA CYS A 9 -24.90 25.99 -58.72
C CYS A 9 -23.93 24.84 -58.43
N ALA A 10 -22.90 25.10 -57.63
CA ALA A 10 -22.14 24.04 -56.98
C ALA A 10 -22.68 23.88 -55.56
N LEU A 11 -23.36 22.76 -55.28
CA LEU A 11 -23.61 22.33 -53.90
C LEU A 11 -22.25 22.01 -53.27
N ALA A 12 -21.79 22.88 -52.38
CA ALA A 12 -20.67 22.58 -51.51
C ALA A 12 -21.17 21.64 -50.40
N ILE A 13 -20.89 20.35 -50.54
CA ILE A 13 -20.99 19.39 -49.43
C ILE A 13 -19.82 19.72 -48.51
N ALA A 14 -20.09 20.44 -47.42
CA ALA A 14 -19.13 20.62 -46.35
C ALA A 14 -19.01 19.29 -45.57
N LEU A 15 -17.99 18.49 -45.87
CA LEU A 15 -17.54 17.44 -44.96
C LEU A 15 -16.95 18.13 -43.73
N VAL A 16 -17.71 18.17 -42.64
CA VAL A 16 -17.15 18.49 -41.32
C VAL A 16 -16.34 17.27 -40.88
N GLN A 17 -15.03 17.30 -41.07
CA GLN A 17 -14.14 16.36 -40.43
C GLN A 17 -14.16 16.66 -38.93
N ALA A 18 -14.94 15.88 -38.17
CA ALA A 18 -14.82 15.84 -36.73
C ALA A 18 -13.46 15.20 -36.40
N THR A 19 -12.46 16.03 -36.16
CA THR A 19 -11.21 15.58 -35.54
C THR A 19 -11.54 15.19 -34.11
N VAL A 20 -11.78 13.89 -33.89
CA VAL A 20 -11.72 13.33 -32.54
C VAL A 20 -10.25 13.42 -32.14
N GLY A 21 -9.89 14.54 -31.51
CA GLY A 21 -8.61 14.67 -30.84
C GLY A 21 -8.55 13.56 -29.81
N ALA A 22 -7.73 12.54 -30.05
CA ALA A 22 -7.33 11.63 -29.00
C ALA A 22 -6.62 12.48 -27.95
N ASN A 23 -7.34 12.85 -26.88
CA ASN A 23 -6.73 13.32 -25.67
C ASN A 23 -5.95 12.12 -25.12
N ILE A 24 -4.70 11.98 -25.55
CA ILE A 24 -3.74 11.13 -24.89
C ILE A 24 -3.58 11.75 -23.52
N VAL A 25 -4.29 11.21 -22.53
CA VAL A 25 -4.02 11.48 -21.13
C VAL A 25 -2.64 10.89 -20.88
N THR A 26 -1.61 11.69 -21.12
CA THR A 26 -0.27 11.35 -20.70
C THR A 26 -0.30 11.31 -19.18
N SER A 27 0.16 10.19 -18.61
CA SER A 27 0.46 10.14 -17.19
C SER A 27 1.27 11.39 -16.83
N PRO A 28 0.96 12.09 -15.72
CA PRO A 28 1.82 13.15 -15.26
C PRO A 28 3.25 12.63 -15.25
N PRO A 29 4.25 13.39 -15.76
CA PRO A 29 5.63 13.00 -15.56
C PRO A 29 5.80 12.66 -14.08
N ALA A 30 6.45 11.54 -13.78
CA ALA A 30 6.81 11.19 -12.41
C ALA A 30 7.82 12.22 -11.90
N ILE A 31 7.34 13.43 -11.58
CA ILE A 31 8.04 14.43 -10.80
C ILE A 31 7.83 13.99 -9.36
N LEU A 32 8.46 12.88 -9.00
CA LEU A 32 8.89 12.74 -7.62
C LEU A 32 10.21 13.49 -7.56
N PRO A 33 10.36 14.53 -6.73
CA PRO A 33 11.62 14.64 -6.06
C PRO A 33 11.76 13.31 -5.34
N ARG A 34 12.64 12.41 -5.84
CA ARG A 34 13.21 11.40 -4.95
C ARG A 34 13.59 12.16 -3.71
N ALA A 35 13.03 11.81 -2.55
CA ALA A 35 13.31 12.51 -1.31
C ALA A 35 14.83 12.73 -1.24
N THR A 36 15.25 13.97 -1.47
CA THR A 36 16.66 14.37 -1.49
C THR A 36 17.20 14.46 -0.07
N GLY A 37 16.46 13.92 0.91
CA GLY A 37 16.95 13.66 2.23
C GLY A 37 18.22 12.84 2.12
N THR A 38 19.35 13.48 2.37
CA THR A 38 20.59 12.80 2.67
C THR A 38 20.28 11.85 3.82
N ILE A 39 20.24 10.55 3.55
CA ILE A 39 20.16 9.54 4.59
C ILE A 39 21.35 9.80 5.51
N PRO A 40 21.13 10.15 6.80
CA PRO A 40 22.24 10.43 7.69
C PRO A 40 23.17 9.21 7.71
N LYS A 41 24.48 9.46 7.55
CA LYS A 41 25.49 8.42 7.82
C LYS A 41 25.28 7.95 9.26
N GLY A 42 24.94 6.67 9.45
CA GLY A 42 24.57 6.11 10.76
C GLY A 42 23.07 5.95 11.01
N SER A 43 22.20 6.22 10.03
CA SER A 43 20.77 5.86 10.10
C SER A 43 20.57 4.34 10.08
N ALA A 44 19.45 3.89 10.65
CA ALA A 44 19.09 2.46 10.69
C ALA A 44 19.06 1.81 9.30
N CYS A 45 18.59 2.51 8.26
CA CYS A 45 18.64 1.99 6.90
C CYS A 45 20.05 1.83 6.33
N SER A 46 21.00 2.72 6.69
CA SER A 46 22.40 2.55 6.30
C SER A 46 23.05 1.34 6.98
N ALA A 47 22.68 1.06 8.23
CA ALA A 47 23.10 -0.14 8.95
C ALA A 47 22.47 -1.41 8.38
N ALA A 48 21.17 -1.40 8.06
CA ALA A 48 20.49 -2.51 7.39
C ALA A 48 21.11 -2.84 6.02
N SER A 49 21.44 -1.81 5.23
CA SER A 49 22.14 -1.97 3.95
C SER A 49 23.52 -2.60 4.14
N SER A 50 24.29 -2.11 5.12
CA SER A 50 25.63 -2.64 5.43
C SER A 50 25.56 -4.10 5.90
N ALA A 51 24.61 -4.44 6.76
CA ALA A 51 24.36 -5.82 7.21
C ALA A 51 23.97 -6.74 6.04
N SER A 52 23.14 -6.23 5.12
CA SER A 52 22.73 -6.97 3.92
C SER A 52 23.94 -7.27 3.01
N SER A 53 24.80 -6.27 2.76
CA SER A 53 26.02 -6.45 1.98
C SER A 53 27.01 -7.41 2.65
N ALA A 54 27.20 -7.29 3.97
CA ALA A 54 28.07 -8.19 4.72
C ALA A 54 27.58 -9.65 4.66
N PHE A 55 26.27 -9.87 4.81
CA PHE A 55 25.68 -11.20 4.67
C PHE A 55 25.90 -11.78 3.27
N ALA A 56 25.65 -10.99 2.22
CA ALA A 56 25.83 -11.42 0.83
C ALA A 56 27.29 -11.78 0.53
N SER A 57 28.25 -10.97 1.00
CA SER A 57 29.68 -11.26 0.82
C SER A 57 30.14 -12.51 1.59
N ALA A 58 29.59 -12.75 2.78
CA ALA A 58 29.91 -13.94 3.57
C ALA A 58 29.23 -15.22 3.05
N ASN A 59 28.19 -15.10 2.23
CA ASN A 59 27.38 -16.23 1.75
C ASN A 59 27.10 -16.12 0.24
N PRO A 60 28.12 -16.25 -0.63
CA PRO A 60 27.99 -16.00 -2.07
C PRO A 60 27.00 -16.95 -2.77
N ASP A 61 26.77 -18.15 -2.23
CA ASP A 61 25.86 -19.15 -2.81
C ASP A 61 24.40 -18.98 -2.35
N ARG A 62 24.10 -18.00 -1.48
CA ARG A 62 22.75 -17.76 -0.96
C ARG A 62 22.03 -16.73 -1.81
N GLU A 63 20.94 -17.14 -2.44
CA GLU A 63 20.06 -16.24 -3.20
C GLU A 63 19.35 -15.21 -2.29
N LYS A 64 19.02 -15.62 -1.05
CA LYS A 64 18.32 -14.77 -0.08
C LYS A 64 19.28 -14.21 0.97
N VAL A 65 19.16 -12.90 1.20
CA VAL A 65 19.88 -12.17 2.25
C VAL A 65 19.07 -12.15 3.53
N TYR A 66 19.72 -12.42 4.66
CA TYR A 66 19.11 -12.40 5.98
C TYR A 66 19.82 -11.37 6.87
N ILE A 67 19.03 -10.47 7.47
CA ILE A 67 19.49 -9.52 8.48
C ILE A 67 18.61 -9.64 9.73
N PRO A 68 19.05 -9.15 10.91
CA PRO A 68 18.20 -9.11 12.10
C PRO A 68 16.88 -8.37 11.83
N ALA A 69 15.76 -8.95 12.26
CA ALA A 69 14.43 -8.37 12.06
C ALA A 69 14.28 -6.99 12.73
N GLU A 70 14.86 -6.82 13.92
CA GLU A 70 14.87 -5.54 14.63
C GLU A 70 15.55 -4.45 13.79
N LEU A 71 16.71 -4.72 13.19
CA LEU A 71 17.42 -3.78 12.33
C LEU A 71 16.61 -3.40 11.08
N ALA A 72 15.91 -4.37 10.48
CA ALA A 72 15.01 -4.11 9.36
C ALA A 72 13.85 -3.19 9.78
N TYR A 73 13.23 -3.46 10.93
CA TYR A 73 12.14 -2.66 11.48
C TYR A 73 12.59 -1.23 11.83
N GLU A 74 13.75 -1.07 12.47
CA GLU A 74 14.35 0.24 12.75
C GLU A 74 14.60 1.04 11.48
N CYS A 75 15.03 0.39 10.38
CA CYS A 75 15.15 1.06 9.09
C CYS A 75 13.79 1.59 8.63
N LEU A 76 12.75 0.74 8.59
CA LEU A 76 11.40 1.16 8.20
C LEU A 76 10.88 2.33 9.05
N LYS A 77 11.10 2.27 10.36
CA LYS A 77 10.75 3.30 11.34
C LYS A 77 11.57 4.59 11.21
N SER A 78 12.72 4.55 10.58
CA SER A 78 13.56 5.73 10.35
C SER A 78 13.16 6.54 9.11
N VAL A 79 12.26 6.01 8.26
CA VAL A 79 11.80 6.70 7.06
C VAL A 79 10.85 7.83 7.47
N PRO A 80 11.19 9.11 7.18
CA PRO A 80 10.38 10.25 7.60
C PRO A 80 9.06 10.32 6.83
N ASN A 81 7.97 10.65 7.52
CA ASN A 81 6.68 10.90 6.89
C ASN A 81 6.64 12.33 6.30
N TYR A 82 6.95 12.46 5.01
CA TYR A 82 6.82 13.75 4.33
C TYR A 82 5.36 14.07 4.03
N GLN A 83 4.91 15.26 4.44
CA GLN A 83 3.50 15.65 4.34
C GLN A 83 2.97 15.62 2.90
N GLU A 84 3.67 16.25 1.95
CA GLU A 84 3.16 16.36 0.57
C GLU A 84 2.96 14.99 -0.11
N PRO A 85 3.93 14.05 -0.08
CA PRO A 85 3.72 12.70 -0.61
C PRO A 85 2.61 11.94 0.12
N ALA A 86 2.55 12.05 1.45
CA ALA A 86 1.53 11.38 2.25
C ALA A 86 0.11 11.87 1.90
N ILE A 87 -0.09 13.19 1.73
CA ILE A 87 -1.38 13.75 1.31
C ILE A 87 -1.76 13.28 -0.10
N ARG A 88 -0.80 13.23 -1.03
CA ARG A 88 -1.04 12.68 -2.37
C ARG A 88 -1.45 11.21 -2.35
N LEU A 89 -0.81 10.41 -1.51
CA LEU A 89 -1.19 9.01 -1.31
C LEU A 89 -2.62 8.91 -0.77
N LEU A 90 -2.97 9.67 0.27
CA LEU A 90 -4.31 9.66 0.87
C LEU A 90 -5.41 10.09 -0.12
N ASN A 91 -5.15 11.07 -0.97
CA ASN A 91 -6.07 11.48 -2.03
C ASN A 91 -6.29 10.38 -3.09
N SER A 92 -5.22 9.65 -3.43
CA SER A 92 -5.30 8.52 -4.34
C SER A 92 -6.09 7.37 -3.71
N LEU A 93 -5.88 7.11 -2.42
CA LEU A 93 -6.62 6.12 -1.65
C LEU A 93 -8.12 6.45 -1.55
N ARG A 94 -8.49 7.71 -1.35
CA ARG A 94 -9.92 8.12 -1.42
C ARG A 94 -10.54 7.71 -2.75
N THR A 95 -9.86 8.00 -3.85
CA THR A 95 -10.35 7.65 -5.19
C THR A 95 -10.49 6.12 -5.35
N TYR A 96 -9.55 5.36 -4.81
CA TYR A 96 -9.63 3.89 -4.78
C TYR A 96 -10.84 3.38 -3.96
N LEU A 97 -11.12 4.00 -2.80
CA LEU A 97 -12.24 3.62 -1.94
C LEU A 97 -13.62 3.90 -2.56
N GLU A 98 -13.73 4.81 -3.54
CA GLU A 98 -14.98 5.00 -4.28
C GLU A 98 -15.39 3.76 -5.10
N PHE A 99 -14.46 2.85 -5.40
CA PHE A 99 -14.76 1.60 -6.08
C PHE A 99 -15.20 0.48 -5.11
N GLN A 100 -15.22 0.74 -3.80
CA GLN A 100 -15.57 -0.28 -2.81
C GLN A 100 -17.09 -0.42 -2.69
N SER A 101 -17.63 -1.45 -3.34
CA SER A 101 -19.08 -1.71 -3.40
C SER A 101 -19.79 -1.93 -2.06
N SER A 102 -19.04 -2.28 -1.01
CA SER A 102 -19.58 -2.51 0.34
C SER A 102 -19.47 -1.29 1.26
N LYS A 103 -18.96 -0.14 0.78
CA LYS A 103 -18.64 1.03 1.61
C LYS A 103 -19.82 1.51 2.46
N GLU A 104 -21.02 1.59 1.90
CA GLU A 104 -22.23 2.03 2.61
C GLU A 104 -22.69 1.04 3.69
N TYR A 105 -22.54 -0.26 3.42
CA TYR A 105 -22.85 -1.33 4.38
C TYR A 105 -21.81 -1.42 5.49
N LEU A 106 -20.55 -1.10 5.23
CA LEU A 106 -19.52 -1.01 6.26
C LEU A 106 -19.84 0.12 7.25
N LEU A 107 -20.29 1.28 6.74
CA LEU A 107 -20.67 2.41 7.59
C LEU A 107 -21.93 2.11 8.42
N ASN A 108 -22.92 1.43 7.83
CA ASN A 108 -24.19 1.09 8.49
C ASN A 108 -24.49 -0.41 8.31
N PRO A 109 -23.84 -1.29 9.10
CA PRO A 109 -23.96 -2.71 8.91
C PRO A 109 -25.37 -3.22 9.19
N PRO A 110 -25.88 -4.18 8.38
CA PRO A 110 -27.19 -4.75 8.59
C PRO A 110 -27.24 -5.55 9.90
N SER A 111 -28.46 -5.75 10.43
CA SER A 111 -28.67 -6.59 11.61
C SER A 111 -28.07 -7.98 11.40
N GLY A 112 -27.28 -8.45 12.38
CA GLY A 112 -26.59 -9.74 12.33
C GLY A 112 -25.17 -9.71 11.77
N TYR A 113 -24.68 -8.56 11.28
CA TYR A 113 -23.26 -8.41 10.98
C TYR A 113 -22.43 -8.51 12.27
N LEU A 114 -21.33 -9.27 12.22
CA LEU A 114 -20.57 -9.66 13.41
C LEU A 114 -19.51 -8.64 13.83
N PHE A 115 -19.21 -7.65 12.98
CA PHE A 115 -18.13 -6.70 13.20
C PHE A 115 -18.67 -5.27 13.40
N PRO A 116 -17.92 -4.39 14.09
CA PRO A 116 -18.30 -2.99 14.22
C PRO A 116 -18.45 -2.29 12.86
N ALA A 117 -19.24 -1.22 12.85
CA ALA A 117 -19.30 -0.30 11.72
C ALA A 117 -17.91 0.33 11.45
N VAL A 118 -17.60 0.56 10.17
CA VAL A 118 -16.36 1.16 9.70
C VAL A 118 -16.67 2.32 8.78
N ASP A 119 -16.32 3.53 9.23
CA ASP A 119 -16.34 4.74 8.41
C ASP A 119 -14.99 4.91 7.70
N LEU A 120 -14.86 4.34 6.50
CA LEU A 120 -13.62 4.40 5.73
C LEU A 120 -13.21 5.84 5.40
N ASP A 121 -14.18 6.68 5.00
CA ASP A 121 -13.92 8.06 4.58
C ASP A 121 -13.57 8.95 5.80
N GLY A 122 -14.32 8.83 6.89
CA GLY A 122 -14.06 9.54 8.14
C GLY A 122 -12.74 9.15 8.80
N ALA A 123 -12.39 7.86 8.78
CA ALA A 123 -11.11 7.40 9.29
C ALA A 123 -9.94 7.88 8.41
N LEU A 124 -10.08 7.83 7.07
CA LEU A 124 -9.05 8.33 6.16
C LEU A 124 -8.87 9.86 6.29
N ASN A 125 -9.95 10.61 6.55
CA ASN A 125 -9.89 12.03 6.91
C ASN A 125 -9.14 12.27 8.23
N SER A 126 -9.27 11.37 9.21
CA SER A 126 -8.55 11.47 10.47
C SER A 126 -7.04 11.22 10.28
N ILE A 127 -6.67 10.25 9.44
CA ILE A 127 -5.29 10.01 9.03
C ILE A 127 -4.70 11.25 8.34
N GLN A 128 -5.43 11.86 7.40
CA GLN A 128 -4.99 13.11 6.76
C GLN A 128 -4.73 14.23 7.77
N LYS A 129 -5.65 14.47 8.73
CA LYS A 129 -5.44 15.49 9.76
C LYS A 129 -4.19 15.23 10.59
N LYS A 130 -3.88 13.96 10.89
CA LYS A 130 -2.66 13.57 11.60
C LYS A 130 -1.40 13.84 10.76
N VAL A 131 -1.46 13.63 9.45
CA VAL A 131 -0.37 14.01 8.52
C VAL A 131 -0.16 15.52 8.52
N GLU A 132 -1.23 16.30 8.33
CA GLU A 132 -1.19 17.77 8.31
C GLU A 132 -0.65 18.36 9.63
N ALA A 133 -1.01 17.74 10.75
CA ALA A 133 -0.51 18.11 12.08
C ALA A 133 0.88 17.55 12.40
N GLY A 134 1.50 16.76 11.52
CA GLY A 134 2.83 16.20 11.73
C GLY A 134 2.92 15.18 12.87
N LEU A 135 1.83 14.44 13.13
CA LEU A 135 1.69 13.56 14.30
C LEU A 135 2.25 12.14 14.09
N TYR A 136 2.73 11.83 12.88
CA TYR A 136 3.38 10.55 12.59
C TYR A 136 4.89 10.66 12.77
N GLN A 137 5.46 9.76 13.57
CA GLN A 137 6.91 9.70 13.80
C GLN A 137 7.66 9.18 12.56
N SER A 138 7.01 8.37 11.73
CA SER A 138 7.59 7.76 10.54
C SER A 138 6.52 7.52 9.48
N GLU A 139 6.95 7.35 8.22
CA GLU A 139 6.07 6.93 7.14
C GLU A 139 5.47 5.55 7.42
N TYR A 140 6.25 4.65 8.04
CA TYR A 140 5.78 3.35 8.51
C TYR A 140 4.54 3.46 9.40
N ASP A 141 4.50 4.41 10.35
CA ASP A 141 3.36 4.53 11.27
C ASP A 141 2.08 4.97 10.57
N MET A 142 2.21 5.90 9.64
CA MET A 142 1.09 6.38 8.83
C MET A 142 0.54 5.26 7.95
N GLN A 143 1.43 4.55 7.27
CA GLN A 143 1.10 3.43 6.41
C GLN A 143 0.49 2.25 7.18
N ALA A 144 1.02 1.93 8.36
CA ALA A 144 0.47 0.88 9.24
C ALA A 144 -0.96 1.20 9.68
N GLU A 145 -1.29 2.48 9.96
CA GLU A 145 -2.65 2.89 10.29
C GLU A 145 -3.60 2.78 9.09
N ILE A 146 -3.14 3.07 7.87
CA ILE A 146 -3.92 2.83 6.64
C ILE A 146 -4.25 1.34 6.51
N VAL A 147 -3.27 0.45 6.68
CA VAL A 147 -3.52 -1.00 6.60
C VAL A 147 -4.46 -1.47 7.70
N ALA A 148 -4.33 -0.96 8.92
CA ALA A 148 -5.25 -1.27 10.01
C ALA A 148 -6.69 -0.84 9.66
N LEU A 149 -6.87 0.34 9.07
CA LEU A 149 -8.17 0.82 8.59
C LEU A 149 -8.76 -0.12 7.53
N LEU A 150 -8.01 -0.43 6.47
CA LEU A 150 -8.52 -1.31 5.40
C LEU A 150 -8.82 -2.72 5.92
N THR A 151 -7.99 -3.25 6.82
CA THR A 151 -8.20 -4.56 7.45
C THR A 151 -9.46 -4.55 8.34
N SER A 152 -9.80 -3.42 8.95
CA SER A 152 -10.99 -3.29 9.79
C SER A 152 -12.29 -3.50 9.03
N ALA A 153 -12.30 -3.27 7.71
CA ALA A 153 -13.44 -3.52 6.83
C ALA A 153 -13.80 -5.01 6.70
N ARG A 154 -12.89 -5.93 7.06
CA ARG A 154 -13.08 -7.39 6.95
C ARG A 154 -13.45 -7.87 5.54
N ASP A 155 -12.93 -7.18 4.52
CA ASP A 155 -13.11 -7.55 3.13
C ASP A 155 -11.78 -8.04 2.54
N GLY A 156 -11.76 -9.31 2.11
CA GLY A 156 -10.56 -9.92 1.50
C GLY A 156 -10.17 -9.33 0.14
N HIS A 157 -11.03 -8.53 -0.48
CA HIS A 157 -10.76 -7.83 -1.74
C HIS A 157 -10.38 -6.36 -1.53
N LEU A 158 -10.51 -5.83 -0.31
CA LEU A 158 -10.08 -4.47 0.04
C LEU A 158 -8.68 -4.50 0.66
N ALA A 159 -7.67 -4.30 -0.17
CA ALA A 159 -6.29 -4.26 0.28
C ALA A 159 -5.51 -3.17 -0.46
N PHE A 160 -4.59 -2.53 0.26
CA PHE A 160 -3.60 -1.63 -0.32
C PHE A 160 -2.20 -2.14 0.02
N HIS A 161 -1.41 -2.45 -1.00
CA HIS A 161 -0.04 -2.89 -0.84
C HIS A 161 0.87 -1.69 -0.69
N ILE A 162 1.36 -1.49 0.53
CA ILE A 162 2.19 -0.34 0.85
C ILE A 162 3.65 -0.59 0.50
N ASP A 163 4.27 0.36 -0.19
CA ASP A 163 5.64 0.27 -0.70
C ASP A 163 6.69 -0.07 0.38
N LEU A 164 6.57 0.55 1.54
CA LEU A 164 7.54 0.41 2.63
C LEU A 164 7.54 -1.02 3.22
N PHE A 165 6.37 -1.68 3.25
CA PHE A 165 6.23 -3.03 3.80
C PHE A 165 6.85 -4.11 2.91
N TYR A 166 7.09 -3.81 1.63
CA TYR A 166 7.71 -4.74 0.68
C TYR A 166 9.23 -4.66 0.65
N SER A 167 9.85 -3.74 1.40
CA SER A 167 11.30 -3.64 1.49
C SER A 167 11.94 -4.81 2.25
N PHE A 168 11.21 -5.43 3.18
CA PHE A 168 11.68 -6.57 3.97
C PHE A 168 10.58 -7.61 4.14
N THR A 169 10.95 -8.88 4.02
CA THR A 169 10.09 -10.00 4.43
C THR A 169 10.48 -10.45 5.83
N PHE A 170 9.57 -10.28 6.79
CA PHE A 170 9.77 -10.73 8.17
C PHE A 170 9.43 -12.21 8.28
N LEU A 171 10.43 -13.01 8.63
CA LEU A 171 10.30 -14.45 8.78
C LEU A 171 10.50 -14.85 10.24
N ARG A 172 9.64 -15.72 10.74
CA ARG A 172 9.90 -16.45 11.98
C ARG A 172 10.62 -17.75 11.60
N THR A 173 11.91 -17.82 11.88
CA THR A 173 12.72 -19.02 11.61
C THR A 173 12.68 -20.04 12.75
N ALA A 174 12.11 -19.66 13.90
CA ALA A 174 11.93 -20.53 15.05
C ALA A 174 10.62 -21.33 14.95
N GLY A 175 10.67 -22.51 14.32
CA GLY A 175 9.61 -23.51 14.28
C GLY A 175 8.72 -23.39 13.05
N ASP A 176 8.55 -24.50 12.34
CA ASP A 176 7.81 -24.66 11.07
C ASP A 176 6.29 -24.42 11.17
N GLY A 177 5.82 -23.67 12.16
CA GLY A 177 4.42 -23.35 12.37
C GLY A 177 4.00 -23.41 13.84
N LEU A 178 2.69 -23.16 14.04
CA LEU A 178 1.98 -23.43 15.28
C LEU A 178 1.27 -24.78 15.14
N ALA A 179 1.31 -25.61 16.18
CA ALA A 179 0.51 -26.81 16.29
C ALA A 179 -0.47 -26.68 17.45
N THR A 180 -1.73 -27.06 17.22
CA THR A 180 -2.73 -27.26 18.26
C THR A 180 -2.78 -28.75 18.58
N ILE A 181 -2.40 -29.12 19.81
CA ILE A 181 -2.34 -30.52 20.23
C ILE A 181 -3.25 -30.67 21.45
N SER A 182 -4.22 -31.57 21.35
CA SER A 182 -4.97 -32.12 22.48
C SER A 182 -4.34 -33.47 22.81
N SER A 183 -3.97 -33.72 24.07
CA SER A 183 -3.25 -34.95 24.43
C SER A 183 -4.11 -36.21 24.33
N ASP A 184 -5.43 -36.06 24.49
CA ASP A 184 -6.41 -37.16 24.48
C ASP A 184 -7.52 -37.01 23.42
N GLY A 185 -7.53 -35.90 22.68
CA GLY A 185 -8.56 -35.58 21.67
C GLY A 185 -9.89 -35.11 22.26
N VAL A 186 -9.97 -34.93 23.57
CA VAL A 186 -11.16 -34.48 24.32
C VAL A 186 -10.89 -33.16 25.04
N GLU A 187 -9.72 -33.01 25.65
CA GLU A 187 -9.31 -31.77 26.31
C GLU A 187 -9.09 -30.63 25.33
N GLU A 188 -9.18 -29.40 25.83
CA GLU A 188 -8.95 -28.19 25.04
C GLU A 188 -7.52 -28.19 24.47
N PRO A 189 -7.36 -28.12 23.13
CA PRO A 189 -6.05 -28.17 22.49
C PRO A 189 -5.14 -27.01 22.94
N GLN A 190 -3.89 -27.33 23.30
CA GLN A 190 -2.88 -26.34 23.63
C GLN A 190 -2.05 -25.96 22.39
N VAL A 191 -1.59 -24.70 22.33
CA VAL A 191 -0.83 -24.17 21.19
C VAL A 191 0.67 -24.28 21.45
N TYR A 192 1.39 -24.93 20.52
CA TYR A 192 2.84 -25.15 20.59
C TYR A 192 3.55 -24.61 19.35
N LEU A 193 4.85 -24.32 19.48
CA LEU A 193 5.73 -24.14 18.33
C LEU A 193 6.10 -25.53 17.79
N MET A 194 5.88 -25.78 16.50
CA MET A 194 6.07 -27.10 15.89
C MET A 194 7.48 -27.68 16.11
N GLY A 195 8.52 -26.85 16.01
CA GLY A 195 9.91 -27.25 16.25
C GLY A 195 10.25 -27.62 17.71
N LYS A 196 9.30 -27.50 18.63
CA LYS A 196 9.43 -27.87 20.06
C LYS A 196 8.39 -28.91 20.50
N CYS A 197 7.66 -29.50 19.56
CA CYS A 197 6.71 -30.57 19.85
C CYS A 197 7.46 -31.90 20.07
N SER A 198 7.93 -32.15 21.28
CA SER A 198 8.31 -33.50 21.72
C SER A 198 7.18 -34.07 22.54
N VAL A 199 6.45 -35.06 22.00
CA VAL A 199 5.54 -35.88 22.80
C VAL A 199 6.41 -36.67 23.79
N PRO A 200 6.20 -36.57 25.10
CA PRO A 200 6.85 -37.46 26.04
C PRO A 200 6.40 -38.89 25.70
N ARG A 201 7.35 -39.75 25.34
CA ARG A 201 7.12 -41.19 25.16
C ARG A 201 6.84 -41.85 26.50
#